data_AF-A0A1M5WQB9-F1
#
_entry.id   AF-A0A1M5WQB9-F1
#
_cell.length_a   1.000
_cell.length_b   1.000
_cell.length_c   1.000
_cell.angle_alpha   90.00
_cell.angle_beta   90.00
_cell.angle_gamma   90.00
#
_symmetry.space_group_name_H-M   'P 1'
#
loop_
_entity.id
_entity.type
_entity.pdbx_description
1 polymer ?
#
loop_
_entity_poly.entity_id
_entity_poly.type
_entity_poly.pdbx_seq_one_letter_code
_entity_poly.pdbx_strand_id
1 'polypeptide(L)'
;MEKQVAQTNRNEVAPNSEDLRLRIQNFINNLNKHDPKDGVDPTPDGRAKTLGISHIEMTLDEYFLGLWETENFRWSVISNEVVGSIDLIVTHPVTGQKYKRVGAASIIIMVDKGASALDVSKKKANALDLGFPKLKAECTKNAAQSLGKLFGRDLNRGSKSDVFNPKIKETVN
;
A
#
# COMPACT_ATOMS: atom_id res chain seq x y z
N MET A 1 60.59 -21.68 -9.71
CA MET A 1 59.30 -21.25 -10.28
C MET A 1 58.21 -22.02 -9.55
N GLU A 2 57.82 -21.56 -8.36
CA GLU A 2 56.71 -22.15 -7.59
C GLU A 2 55.93 -21.00 -6.97
N LYS A 3 54.70 -20.80 -7.44
CA LYS A 3 53.78 -19.78 -6.93
C LYS A 3 53.03 -20.39 -5.74
N GLN A 4 53.25 -19.86 -4.54
CA GLN A 4 52.35 -20.07 -3.41
C GLN A 4 51.00 -19.43 -3.75
N VAL A 5 49.99 -20.27 -3.94
CA VAL A 5 48.60 -19.85 -4.11
C VAL A 5 48.03 -19.61 -2.72
N ALA A 6 47.77 -18.34 -2.41
CA ALA A 6 47.08 -17.93 -1.20
C ALA A 6 45.66 -18.51 -1.19
N GLN A 7 45.36 -19.35 -0.20
CA GLN A 7 44.00 -19.81 0.09
C GLN A 7 43.24 -18.69 0.80
N THR A 8 42.40 -17.98 0.05
CA THR A 8 41.45 -17.01 0.60
C THR A 8 40.26 -17.78 1.18
N ASN A 9 40.22 -17.92 2.51
CA ASN A 9 39.05 -18.39 3.23
C ASN A 9 37.90 -17.38 3.07
N ARG A 10 37.01 -17.61 2.10
CA ARG A 10 35.68 -16.99 2.07
C ARG A 10 34.77 -17.77 3.03
N ASN A 11 34.76 -17.36 4.29
CA ASN A 11 33.66 -17.73 5.18
C ASN A 11 32.42 -16.94 4.75
N GLU A 12 31.63 -17.48 3.83
CA GLU A 12 30.25 -17.05 3.60
C GLU A 12 29.41 -17.51 4.81
N VAL A 13 29.41 -16.69 5.86
CA VAL A 13 28.54 -16.90 7.03
C VAL A 13 27.11 -16.60 6.56
N ALA A 14 26.30 -17.66 6.41
CA ALA A 14 24.86 -17.50 6.22
C ALA A 14 24.31 -16.54 7.30
N PRO A 15 23.46 -15.57 6.95
CA PRO A 15 22.98 -14.59 7.91
C PRO A 15 22.32 -15.32 9.08
N ASN A 16 22.81 -15.04 10.28
CA ASN A 16 22.37 -15.69 11.51
C ASN A 16 20.84 -15.50 11.63
N SER A 17 20.09 -16.58 11.86
CA SER A 17 18.61 -16.54 11.83
C SER A 17 17.99 -15.50 12.77
N GLU A 18 18.66 -15.21 13.89
CA GLU A 18 18.31 -14.15 14.85
C GLU A 18 18.43 -12.74 14.27
N ASP A 19 19.45 -12.48 13.44
CA ASP A 19 19.66 -11.19 12.77
C ASP A 19 18.56 -10.95 11.72
N LEU A 20 18.19 -11.99 10.95
CA LEU A 20 17.07 -11.91 10.01
C LEU A 20 15.75 -11.59 10.73
N ARG A 21 15.49 -12.25 11.87
CA ARG A 21 14.29 -12.02 12.68
C ARG A 21 14.21 -10.58 13.18
N LEU A 22 15.30 -10.04 13.72
CA LEU A 22 15.36 -8.65 14.19
C LEU A 22 15.08 -7.66 13.06
N ARG A 23 15.67 -7.88 11.88
CA ARG A 23 15.47 -7.01 10.71
C ARG A 23 14.02 -7.02 10.24
N ILE A 24 13.35 -8.17 10.22
CA ILE A 24 11.91 -8.28 9.89
C ILE A 24 11.07 -7.53 10.94
N GLN A 25 11.34 -7.74 12.23
CA GLN A 25 10.63 -7.07 13.31
C GLN A 25 10.79 -5.55 13.23
N ASN A 26 12.00 -5.05 12.96
CA ASN A 26 12.27 -3.63 12.78
C ASN A 26 11.55 -3.05 11.56
N PHE A 27 11.48 -3.81 10.46
CA PHE A 27 10.72 -3.40 9.28
C PHE A 27 9.22 -3.25 9.59
N ILE A 28 8.61 -4.26 10.23
CA ILE A 28 7.20 -4.23 10.61
C ILE A 28 6.93 -3.13 11.64
N ASN A 29 7.84 -2.93 12.60
CA ASN A 29 7.77 -1.84 13.57
C ASN A 29 7.72 -0.48 12.85
N ASN A 30 8.59 -0.26 11.85
CA ASN A 30 8.62 0.99 11.11
C ASN A 30 7.34 1.22 10.29
N LEU A 31 6.77 0.17 9.67
CA LEU A 31 5.48 0.25 8.98
C LEU A 31 4.29 0.61 9.89
N ASN A 32 4.42 0.40 11.20
CA ASN A 32 3.35 0.61 12.17
C ASN A 32 3.68 1.66 13.26
N LYS A 33 4.81 2.36 13.16
CA LYS A 33 5.33 3.23 14.23
C LYS A 33 4.42 4.43 14.49
N HIS A 34 4.00 5.12 13.44
CA HIS A 34 3.13 6.29 13.54
C HIS A 34 2.16 6.37 12.36
N ASP A 35 1.04 7.04 12.58
CA ASP A 35 0.17 7.45 11.48
C ASP A 35 0.90 8.48 10.62
N PRO A 36 0.75 8.43 9.28
CA PRO A 36 1.34 9.40 8.39
C PRO A 36 0.75 10.78 8.75
N LYS A 37 1.62 11.75 9.04
CA LYS A 37 1.21 13.14 9.22
C LYS A 37 1.21 13.87 7.88
N ASP A 38 2.08 13.45 6.97
CA ASP A 38 2.26 14.04 5.66
C ASP A 38 1.32 13.37 4.64
N GLY A 39 0.82 14.15 3.68
CA GLY A 39 -0.05 13.65 2.61
C GLY A 39 -1.47 13.28 3.05
N VAL A 40 -1.89 13.62 4.27
CA VAL A 40 -3.24 13.41 4.78
C VAL A 40 -4.14 14.59 4.43
N ASP A 41 -5.12 14.33 3.57
CA ASP A 41 -6.12 15.30 3.15
C ASP A 41 -7.53 14.88 3.62
N PRO A 42 -8.44 15.83 3.88
CA PRO A 42 -9.85 15.51 4.03
C PRO A 42 -10.39 14.96 2.70
N THR A 43 -11.27 13.97 2.79
CA THR A 43 -12.09 13.54 1.65
C THR A 43 -12.92 14.72 1.11
N PRO A 44 -13.33 14.70 -0.17
CA PRO A 44 -14.15 15.77 -0.75
C PRO A 44 -15.41 16.10 0.05
N ASP A 45 -15.95 15.10 0.76
CA ASP A 45 -17.15 15.21 1.58
C ASP A 45 -16.86 15.74 3.00
N GLY A 46 -15.58 15.88 3.37
CA GLY A 46 -15.09 16.35 4.68
C GLY A 46 -15.28 15.36 5.84
N ARG A 47 -15.85 14.17 5.58
CA ARG A 47 -16.25 13.21 6.63
C ARG A 47 -15.18 12.23 7.04
N ALA A 48 -14.23 11.97 6.15
CA ALA A 48 -13.12 11.04 6.36
C ALA A 48 -11.81 11.69 5.92
N LYS A 49 -10.69 11.11 6.35
CA LYS A 49 -9.35 11.48 5.89
C LYS A 49 -8.84 10.45 4.88
N THR A 50 -8.02 10.90 3.94
CA THR A 50 -7.42 10.07 2.91
C THR A 50 -5.96 10.45 2.70
N LEU A 51 -5.16 9.49 2.22
CA LEU A 51 -3.84 9.77 1.69
C LEU A 51 -3.91 10.00 0.18
N GLY A 52 -3.11 10.93 -0.33
CA GLY A 52 -2.91 11.11 -1.76
C GLY A 52 -2.21 9.90 -2.37
N ILE A 53 -2.55 9.56 -3.62
CA ILE A 53 -1.89 8.43 -4.33
C ILE A 53 -0.38 8.63 -4.45
N SER A 54 0.07 9.86 -4.73
CA SER A 54 1.50 10.19 -4.82
C SER A 54 2.25 9.90 -3.51
N HIS A 55 1.63 10.16 -2.35
CA HIS A 55 2.25 9.83 -1.06
C HIS A 55 2.36 8.32 -0.89
N ILE A 56 1.31 7.57 -1.23
CA ILE A 56 1.31 6.10 -1.16
C ILE A 56 2.41 5.50 -2.06
N GLU A 57 2.50 5.95 -3.31
CA GLU A 57 3.50 5.45 -4.26
C GLU A 57 4.92 5.76 -3.79
N MET A 58 5.18 6.99 -3.33
CA MET A 58 6.48 7.36 -2.76
C MET A 58 6.83 6.53 -1.52
N THR A 59 5.88 6.33 -0.61
CA THR A 59 6.10 5.49 0.57
C THR A 59 6.35 4.02 0.20
N LEU A 60 5.69 3.50 -0.84
CA LEU A 60 5.97 2.17 -1.36
C LEU A 60 7.40 2.10 -1.93
N ASP A 61 7.83 3.12 -2.67
CA ASP A 61 9.19 3.20 -3.20
C ASP A 61 10.24 3.24 -2.08
N GLU A 62 10.02 4.06 -1.05
CA GLU A 62 10.94 4.21 0.09
C GLU A 62 11.05 2.93 0.92
N TYR A 63 9.93 2.28 1.26
CA TYR A 63 9.92 1.13 2.16
C TYR A 63 10.18 -0.20 1.46
N PHE A 64 9.76 -0.34 0.21
CA PHE A 64 9.95 -1.58 -0.56
C PHE A 64 11.02 -1.45 -1.65
N LEU A 65 11.80 -0.36 -1.64
CA LEU A 65 12.91 -0.12 -2.60
C LEU A 65 12.43 -0.14 -4.06
N GLY A 66 11.22 0.36 -4.32
CA GLY A 66 10.57 0.30 -5.63
C GLY A 66 10.14 -1.10 -6.06
N LEU A 67 10.27 -2.12 -5.20
CA LEU A 67 9.91 -3.52 -5.51
C LEU A 67 8.43 -3.79 -5.25
N TRP A 68 7.57 -3.05 -5.93
CA TRP A 68 6.13 -3.23 -5.89
C TRP A 68 5.54 -3.17 -7.30
N GLU A 69 4.44 -3.90 -7.50
CA GLU A 69 3.73 -3.96 -8.76
C GLU A 69 2.23 -4.11 -8.51
N THR A 70 1.43 -3.78 -9.52
CA THR A 70 -0.01 -4.01 -9.48
C THR A 70 -0.42 -5.00 -10.54
N GLU A 71 -1.24 -5.98 -10.15
CA GLU A 71 -1.75 -7.02 -11.02
C GLU A 71 -3.27 -7.11 -10.93
N ASN A 72 -3.87 -7.79 -11.91
CA ASN A 72 -5.27 -8.22 -11.88
C ASN A 72 -6.26 -7.08 -11.59
N PHE A 73 -6.09 -5.93 -12.23
CA PHE A 73 -7.08 -4.86 -12.14
C PHE A 73 -8.38 -5.30 -12.82
N ARG A 74 -9.34 -5.70 -12.00
CA ARG A 74 -10.68 -6.14 -12.41
C ARG A 74 -11.67 -5.05 -12.07
N TRP A 75 -12.61 -4.79 -12.97
CA TRP A 75 -13.65 -3.80 -12.76
C TRP A 75 -14.97 -4.27 -13.36
N SER A 76 -16.06 -3.72 -12.85
CA SER A 76 -17.40 -3.88 -13.42
C SER A 76 -18.21 -2.60 -13.22
N VAL A 77 -19.22 -2.41 -14.06
CA VAL A 77 -20.19 -1.32 -13.90
C VAL A 77 -21.38 -1.88 -13.13
N ILE A 78 -21.76 -1.22 -12.05
CA ILE A 78 -22.96 -1.52 -11.27
C ILE A 78 -23.80 -0.26 -11.22
N SER A 79 -24.90 -0.24 -11.98
CA SER A 79 -25.77 0.94 -12.08
C SER A 79 -24.98 2.18 -12.54
N ASN A 80 -24.98 3.27 -11.76
CA ASN A 80 -24.22 4.49 -12.03
C ASN A 80 -22.82 4.51 -11.37
N GLU A 81 -22.27 3.35 -11.04
CA GLU A 81 -20.98 3.22 -10.38
C GLU A 81 -20.05 2.30 -11.16
N VAL A 82 -18.76 2.57 -11.05
CA VAL A 82 -17.72 1.63 -11.47
C VAL A 82 -17.05 1.11 -10.21
N VAL A 83 -17.10 -0.21 -10.04
CA VAL A 83 -16.44 -0.90 -8.93
C VAL A 83 -15.18 -1.58 -9.45
N GLY A 84 -14.15 -1.64 -8.63
CA GLY A 84 -12.85 -2.16 -9.01
C GLY A 84 -12.17 -2.93 -7.88
N SER A 85 -11.30 -3.84 -8.28
CA SER A 85 -10.36 -4.52 -7.40
C SER A 85 -8.98 -4.60 -8.07
N ILE A 86 -7.92 -4.47 -7.28
CA ILE A 86 -6.53 -4.62 -7.76
C ILE A 86 -5.74 -5.43 -6.75
N ASP A 87 -4.78 -6.21 -7.25
CA ASP A 87 -3.79 -6.87 -6.41
C ASP A 87 -2.54 -5.98 -6.36
N LEU A 88 -2.15 -5.54 -5.17
CA LEU A 88 -0.84 -4.94 -4.90
C LEU A 88 0.11 -6.05 -4.46
N ILE A 89 1.22 -6.20 -5.18
CA ILE A 89 2.26 -7.15 -4.87
C ILE A 89 3.49 -6.36 -4.42
N VAL A 90 4.00 -6.69 -3.24
CA VAL A 90 5.20 -6.07 -2.68
C VAL A 90 6.22 -7.13 -2.34
N THR A 91 7.49 -6.87 -2.63
CA THR A 91 8.58 -7.77 -2.25
C THR A 91 9.19 -7.28 -0.94
N HIS A 92 9.21 -8.11 0.09
CA HIS A 92 9.84 -7.75 1.36
C HIS A 92 11.33 -7.47 1.13
N PRO A 93 11.85 -6.28 1.49
CA PRO A 93 13.25 -5.92 1.20
C PRO A 93 14.24 -6.81 1.97
N VAL A 94 13.88 -7.27 3.17
CA VAL A 94 14.71 -8.15 3.99
C VAL A 94 14.63 -9.63 3.58
N THR A 95 13.43 -10.19 3.35
CA THR A 95 13.26 -11.64 3.12
C THR A 95 13.20 -12.04 1.66
N GLY A 96 13.00 -11.08 0.74
CA GLY A 96 12.76 -11.34 -0.67
C GLY A 96 11.41 -12.00 -0.98
N GLN A 97 10.56 -12.23 0.02
CA GLN A 97 9.24 -12.85 -0.20
C GLN A 97 8.25 -11.84 -0.76
N LYS A 98 7.44 -12.28 -1.72
CA LYS A 98 6.33 -11.50 -2.26
C LYS A 98 5.09 -11.64 -1.38
N TYR A 99 4.46 -10.52 -1.06
CA TYR A 99 3.13 -10.49 -0.46
C TYR A 99 2.13 -9.87 -1.42
N LYS A 100 0.93 -10.42 -1.41
CA LYS A 100 -0.21 -9.88 -2.14
C LYS A 100 -1.20 -9.24 -1.16
N ARG A 101 -1.71 -8.07 -1.52
CA ARG A 101 -2.81 -7.38 -0.86
C ARG A 101 -3.85 -6.99 -1.89
N VAL A 102 -5.11 -7.24 -1.57
CA VAL A 102 -6.22 -6.88 -2.44
C VAL A 102 -6.75 -5.53 -1.98
N GLY A 103 -6.88 -4.61 -2.94
CA GLY A 103 -7.58 -3.35 -2.74
C GLY A 103 -8.88 -3.35 -3.52
N ALA A 104 -9.92 -2.77 -2.94
CA ALA A 104 -11.22 -2.59 -3.57
C ALA A 104 -11.71 -1.16 -3.39
N ALA A 105 -12.36 -0.63 -4.43
CA ALA A 105 -12.95 0.70 -4.40
C ALA A 105 -14.15 0.80 -5.34
N SER A 106 -14.94 1.85 -5.17
CA SER A 106 -16.01 2.24 -6.08
C SER A 106 -15.94 3.74 -6.36
N ILE A 107 -16.41 4.13 -7.55
CA ILE A 107 -16.58 5.53 -7.92
C ILE A 107 -17.93 5.73 -8.60
N ILE A 108 -18.52 6.90 -8.37
CA ILE A 108 -19.78 7.29 -9.02
C ILE A 108 -19.46 7.91 -10.39
N ILE A 109 -20.20 7.51 -11.41
CA ILE A 109 -20.14 8.11 -12.74
C ILE A 109 -20.85 9.48 -12.67
N MET A 110 -20.11 10.54 -12.99
CA MET A 110 -20.61 11.91 -12.85
C MET A 110 -21.67 12.25 -13.89
N VAL A 111 -22.81 12.75 -13.41
CA VAL A 111 -23.89 13.36 -14.22
C VAL A 111 -23.95 14.87 -14.01
N ASP A 112 -24.72 15.56 -14.85
CA ASP A 112 -25.00 16.98 -14.70
C ASP A 112 -25.72 17.29 -13.38
N LYS A 113 -25.48 18.49 -12.85
CA LYS A 113 -26.07 18.93 -11.58
C LYS A 113 -27.60 18.93 -11.69
N GLY A 114 -28.27 18.23 -10.77
CA GLY A 114 -29.73 18.14 -10.72
C GLY A 114 -30.33 17.04 -11.60
N ALA A 115 -29.51 16.30 -12.36
CA ALA A 115 -29.96 15.11 -13.08
C ALA A 115 -30.04 13.90 -12.12
N SER A 116 -30.91 12.94 -12.47
CA SER A 116 -30.91 11.64 -11.82
C SER A 116 -29.60 10.91 -12.11
N ALA A 117 -29.05 10.21 -11.11
CA ALA A 117 -27.85 9.39 -11.29
C ALA A 117 -28.05 8.29 -12.36
N LEU A 118 -29.28 7.89 -12.66
CA LEU A 118 -29.58 6.87 -13.66
C LEU A 118 -29.80 7.43 -15.07
N ASP A 119 -29.76 8.76 -15.24
CA ASP A 119 -29.98 9.39 -16.54
C ASP A 119 -28.70 9.42 -17.38
N VAL A 120 -28.54 8.39 -18.21
CA VAL A 120 -27.38 8.23 -19.10
C VAL A 120 -27.25 9.40 -20.09
N SER A 121 -28.35 10.08 -20.44
CA SER A 121 -28.33 11.22 -21.35
C SER A 121 -27.66 12.47 -20.75
N LYS A 122 -27.56 12.52 -19.41
CA LYS A 122 -26.95 13.61 -18.64
C LYS A 122 -25.58 13.26 -18.08
N LYS A 123 -24.96 12.18 -18.57
CA LYS A 123 -23.60 11.79 -18.20
C LYS A 123 -22.60 12.84 -18.73
N LYS A 124 -21.68 13.29 -17.88
CA LYS A 124 -20.61 14.18 -18.32
C LYS A 124 -19.67 13.45 -19.28
N ALA A 125 -19.29 14.10 -20.38
CA ALA A 125 -18.41 13.50 -21.39
C ALA A 125 -17.08 13.00 -20.80
N ASN A 126 -16.47 13.79 -19.90
CA ASN A 126 -15.21 13.47 -19.23
C ASN A 126 -15.38 12.60 -17.95
N ALA A 127 -16.58 12.07 -17.68
CA ALA A 127 -16.85 11.36 -16.43
C ALA A 127 -15.96 10.12 -16.26
N LEU A 128 -15.80 9.33 -17.32
CA LEU A 128 -14.99 8.11 -17.27
C LEU A 128 -13.49 8.40 -17.40
N ASP A 129 -13.11 9.43 -18.16
CA ASP A 129 -11.70 9.82 -18.30
C ASP A 129 -11.09 10.23 -16.96
N LEU A 130 -11.89 10.88 -16.10
CA LEU A 130 -11.49 11.23 -14.74
C LEU A 130 -11.74 10.07 -13.75
N GLY A 131 -12.87 9.39 -13.90
CA GLY A 131 -13.30 8.35 -12.97
C GLY A 131 -12.42 7.11 -13.02
N PHE A 132 -12.13 6.59 -14.21
CA PHE A 132 -11.48 5.29 -14.34
C PHE A 132 -10.03 5.28 -13.81
N PRO A 133 -9.18 6.28 -14.09
CA PRO A 133 -7.87 6.39 -13.44
C PRO A 133 -7.98 6.57 -11.92
N LYS A 134 -8.96 7.37 -11.46
CA LYS A 134 -9.23 7.54 -10.03
C LYS A 134 -9.61 6.22 -9.37
N LEU A 135 -10.42 5.38 -10.01
CA LEU A 135 -10.78 4.06 -9.49
C LEU A 135 -9.55 3.20 -9.25
N LYS A 136 -8.63 3.16 -10.22
CA LYS A 136 -7.38 2.41 -10.07
C LYS A 136 -6.56 2.94 -8.89
N ALA A 137 -6.42 4.25 -8.76
CA ALA A 137 -5.71 4.88 -7.64
C ALA A 137 -6.35 4.55 -6.28
N GLU A 138 -7.67 4.62 -6.16
CA GLU A 138 -8.39 4.26 -4.92
C GLU A 138 -8.23 2.78 -4.57
N CYS A 139 -8.25 1.88 -5.56
CA CYS A 139 -7.96 0.47 -5.33
C CYS A 139 -6.53 0.27 -4.80
N THR A 140 -5.52 0.91 -5.42
CA THR A 140 -4.12 0.82 -4.96
C THR A 140 -3.95 1.35 -3.54
N LYS A 141 -4.54 2.50 -3.23
CA LYS A 141 -4.55 3.08 -1.87
C LYS A 141 -5.14 2.11 -0.86
N ASN A 142 -6.29 1.51 -1.17
CA ASN A 142 -6.94 0.56 -0.28
C ASN A 142 -6.09 -0.70 -0.06
N ALA A 143 -5.43 -1.21 -1.11
CA ALA A 143 -4.50 -2.32 -0.97
C ALA A 143 -3.33 -1.95 -0.05
N ALA A 144 -2.75 -0.76 -0.21
CA ALA A 144 -1.63 -0.28 0.58
C ALA A 144 -1.97 -0.08 2.06
N GLN A 145 -3.18 0.38 2.40
CA GLN A 145 -3.66 0.51 3.79
C GLN A 145 -3.55 -0.81 4.58
N SER A 146 -3.64 -1.95 3.91
CA SER A 146 -3.49 -3.25 4.55
C SER A 146 -2.03 -3.61 4.89
N LEU A 147 -1.02 -2.82 4.49
CA LEU A 147 0.40 -3.05 4.78
C LEU A 147 0.85 -2.49 6.12
N GLY A 148 0.41 -1.29 6.49
CA GLY A 148 0.86 -0.62 7.73
C GLY A 148 0.03 0.58 8.11
N LYS A 149 0.19 1.05 9.35
CA LYS A 149 -0.37 2.34 9.78
C LYS A 149 0.15 3.50 8.93
N LEU A 150 1.40 3.40 8.49
CA LEU A 150 2.04 4.38 7.62
C LEU A 150 1.25 4.61 6.31
N PHE A 151 0.56 3.58 5.80
CA PHE A 151 -0.31 3.68 4.62
C PHE A 151 -1.74 4.08 4.96
N GLY A 152 -2.01 4.49 6.19
CA GLY A 152 -3.30 5.00 6.63
C GLY A 152 -4.31 3.97 7.08
N ARG A 153 -3.87 2.79 7.55
CA ARG A 153 -4.74 1.74 8.09
C ARG A 153 -5.71 2.23 9.18
N ASP A 154 -5.24 3.18 9.99
CA ASP A 154 -5.95 3.67 11.17
C ASP A 154 -6.55 5.06 11.00
N LEU A 155 -6.36 5.71 9.83
CA LEU A 155 -6.72 7.12 9.59
C LEU A 155 -8.18 7.46 9.96
N ASN A 156 -9.10 6.50 9.77
CA ASN A 156 -10.53 6.65 9.97
C ASN A 156 -11.11 5.75 11.08
N ARG A 157 -10.27 5.18 11.96
CA ARG A 157 -10.72 4.28 13.05
C ARG A 157 -11.10 5.01 14.34
N GLY A 158 -10.98 6.33 14.38
CA GLY A 158 -11.31 7.15 15.55
C GLY A 158 -10.44 6.82 16.76
N SER A 159 -10.98 6.91 17.98
CA SER A 159 -10.29 6.62 19.25
C SER A 159 -9.98 5.14 19.51
N LYS A 160 -10.23 4.26 18.53
CA LYS A 160 -9.97 2.81 18.59
C LYS A 160 -8.80 2.39 17.70
N SER A 161 -7.69 3.15 17.73
CA SER A 161 -6.46 2.78 17.04
C SER A 161 -5.68 1.76 17.89
N ASP A 162 -5.32 0.62 17.28
CA ASP A 162 -4.59 -0.44 17.97
C ASP A 162 -3.11 -0.12 18.05
N VAL A 163 -2.45 -0.22 19.21
CA VAL A 163 -1.00 0.00 19.29
C VAL A 163 -0.27 -1.26 18.84
N PHE A 164 0.66 -1.12 17.89
CA PHE A 164 1.48 -2.25 17.45
C PHE A 164 2.50 -2.60 18.54
N ASN A 165 2.31 -3.76 19.17
CA ASN A 165 3.18 -4.30 20.21
C ASN A 165 3.74 -5.66 19.74
N PRO A 166 4.99 -5.73 19.25
CA PRO A 166 5.58 -7.01 18.86
C PRO A 166 5.69 -7.92 20.09
N LYS A 167 5.11 -9.12 20.01
CA LYS A 167 5.09 -10.08 21.12
C LYS A 167 6.40 -10.84 21.30
N ILE A 168 7.29 -10.74 20.31
CA ILE A 168 8.60 -11.39 20.33
C ILE A 168 9.57 -10.42 21.01
N LYS A 169 10.14 -10.86 22.14
CA LYS A 169 11.15 -10.08 22.88
C LYS A 169 12.40 -9.96 22.01
N GLU A 170 12.95 -8.74 21.92
CA GLU A 170 14.33 -8.56 21.47
C GLU A 170 15.21 -9.35 22.44
N THR A 171 15.95 -10.32 21.91
CA THR A 171 16.97 -11.04 22.68
C THR A 171 18.05 -10.03 23.03
N VAL A 172 17.94 -9.41 24.21
CA VAL A 172 19.01 -8.64 24.84
C VAL A 172 20.09 -9.64 25.19
N ASN A 173 21.20 -9.59 24.46
CA ASN A 173 22.48 -10.09 24.96
C ASN A 173 23.11 -9.00 25.83
#